data_AF-A0A9D2CCY0-F1
#
_entry.id   AF-A0A9D2CCY0-F1
#
_cell.length_a   1.000
_cell.length_b   1.000
_cell.length_c   1.000
_cell.angle_alpha   90.00
_cell.angle_beta   90.00
_cell.angle_gamma   90.00
#
_symmetry.space_group_name_H-M   'P 1'
#
loop_
_entity.id
_entity.type
_entity.pdbx_description
1 polymer ?
#
loop_
_entity_poly.entity_id
_entity_poly.type
_entity_poly.pdbx_seq_one_letter_code
_entity_poly.pdbx_strand_id
1 'polypeptide(L)'
;MEHNASLSDEKDLRVEDALLQKAVGYTWTETTREYKVVQGEDGEEERVLTKEKSVTRHVSGDLSAQMYWLSHRQGGAWQGEDQPGASGVVILPAAEAEPLPQEEGADGHDH
;
A
#
# COMPACT_ATOMS: atom_id res chain seq x y z
N MET A 1 13.93 7.30 37.37
CA MET A 1 14.49 7.32 36.00
C MET A 1 13.58 6.44 35.13
N GLU A 2 12.30 6.82 34.98
CA GLU A 2 11.26 5.89 34.48
C GLU A 2 10.28 6.53 33.47
N HIS A 3 10.53 7.78 33.06
CA HIS A 3 9.57 8.50 32.20
C HIS A 3 9.76 8.26 30.69
N ASN A 4 10.82 7.55 30.25
CA ASN A 4 11.10 7.35 28.82
C ASN A 4 10.60 6.03 28.23
N ALA A 5 10.30 5.01 29.05
CA ALA A 5 9.82 3.72 28.53
C ALA A 5 8.36 3.83 28.03
N SER A 6 7.49 4.48 28.81
CA SER A 6 6.07 4.65 28.48
C SER A 6 5.81 5.43 27.18
N LEU A 7 6.73 6.34 26.80
CA LEU A 7 6.63 7.14 25.58
C LEU A 7 7.02 6.35 24.32
N SER A 8 7.83 5.29 24.46
CA SER A 8 8.14 4.38 23.34
C SER A 8 6.96 3.45 23.10
N ASP A 9 6.43 2.83 24.16
CA ASP A 9 5.33 1.89 24.08
C ASP A 9 4.06 2.53 23.45
N GLU A 10 3.75 3.77 23.80
CA GLU A 10 2.60 4.50 23.22
C GLU A 10 2.78 4.75 21.71
N LYS A 11 4.01 5.02 21.26
CA LYS A 11 4.30 5.25 19.84
C LYS A 11 4.17 3.96 19.05
N ASP A 12 4.68 2.87 19.61
CA ASP A 12 4.61 1.55 18.98
C ASP A 12 3.15 1.10 18.83
N LEU A 13 2.32 1.30 19.87
CA LEU A 13 0.88 1.02 19.79
C LEU A 13 0.16 1.84 18.71
N ARG A 14 0.51 3.13 18.54
CA ARG A 14 -0.07 3.97 17.48
C ARG A 14 0.33 3.52 16.08
N VAL A 15 1.58 3.08 15.91
CA VAL A 15 2.07 2.56 14.63
C VAL A 15 1.37 1.23 14.30
N GLU A 16 1.20 0.36 15.29
CA GLU A 16 0.46 -0.89 15.12
C GLU A 16 -1.00 -0.66 14.72
N ASP A 17 -1.69 0.26 15.38
CA ASP A 17 -3.09 0.60 15.07
C ASP A 17 -3.24 1.18 13.66
N ALA A 18 -2.35 2.10 13.28
CA ALA A 18 -2.32 2.66 11.93
C ALA A 18 -2.04 1.59 10.86
N LEU A 19 -1.14 0.64 11.15
CA LEU A 19 -0.81 -0.45 10.24
C LEU A 19 -1.98 -1.43 10.09
N LEU A 20 -2.71 -1.73 11.17
CA LEU A 20 -3.94 -2.52 11.13
C LEU A 20 -5.02 -1.84 10.29
N GLN A 21 -5.26 -0.55 10.53
CA GLN A 21 -6.24 0.23 9.79
C GLN A 21 -5.91 0.24 8.28
N LYS A 22 -4.63 0.34 7.93
CA LYS A 22 -4.16 0.26 6.54
C LYS A 22 -4.29 -1.15 5.96
N ALA A 23 -4.05 -2.19 6.75
CA ALA A 23 -4.18 -3.59 6.31
C ALA A 23 -5.63 -3.96 5.98
N VAL A 24 -6.59 -3.60 6.84
CA VAL A 24 -8.02 -3.88 6.65
C VAL A 24 -8.65 -2.95 5.60
N GLY A 25 -8.08 -1.76 5.45
CA GLY A 25 -8.68 -0.68 4.68
C GLY A 25 -9.69 0.08 5.54
N TYR A 26 -9.96 1.32 5.15
CA TYR A 26 -10.87 2.18 5.88
C TYR A 26 -11.57 3.16 4.94
N THR A 27 -12.73 3.62 5.40
CA THR A 27 -13.49 4.66 4.70
C THR A 27 -13.43 5.92 5.55
N TRP A 28 -13.13 7.05 4.93
CA TRP A 28 -13.09 8.33 5.62
C TRP A 28 -13.85 9.38 4.82
N THR A 29 -14.45 10.32 5.54
CA THR A 29 -15.22 11.41 4.93
C THR A 29 -14.41 12.69 5.02
N GLU A 30 -13.99 13.20 3.87
CA GLU A 30 -13.41 14.52 3.76
C GLU A 30 -14.54 15.55 3.75
N THR A 31 -14.58 16.44 4.75
CA THR A 31 -15.58 17.51 4.83
C THR A 31 -14.90 18.85 4.58
N THR A 32 -15.25 19.50 3.47
CA THR A 32 -14.78 20.85 3.14
C THR A 32 -15.90 21.84 3.37
N ARG A 33 -15.62 22.87 4.18
CA ARG A 33 -16.57 23.94 4.55
C ARG A 33 -16.08 25.27 4.01
N GLU A 34 -16.90 25.92 3.18
CA GLU A 34 -16.66 27.27 2.69
C GLU A 34 -17.53 28.27 3.46
N TYR A 35 -16.90 29.26 4.09
CA TYR A 35 -17.57 30.33 4.84
C TYR A 35 -17.48 31.64 4.06
N LYS A 36 -18.56 32.41 4.05
CA LYS A 36 -18.55 33.81 3.62
C LYS A 36 -18.80 34.72 4.81
N VAL A 37 -18.17 35.88 4.77
CA VAL A 37 -18.50 36.98 5.68
C VAL A 37 -19.66 37.75 5.07
N VAL A 38 -20.73 37.89 5.84
CA VAL A 38 -21.89 38.73 5.51
C VAL A 38 -22.07 39.76 6.61
N GLN A 39 -22.60 40.93 6.30
CA GLN A 39 -23.06 41.83 7.36
C GLN A 39 -24.36 41.30 7.94
N GLY A 40 -24.36 41.05 9.25
CA GLY A 40 -25.54 40.76 10.03
C GLY A 40 -26.43 42.00 10.17
N GLU A 41 -27.67 41.80 10.61
CA GLU A 41 -28.67 42.88 10.76
C GLU A 41 -28.23 43.98 11.73
N ASP A 42 -27.36 43.67 12.68
CA ASP A 42 -26.77 44.61 13.64
C ASP A 42 -25.53 45.36 13.10
N GLY A 43 -25.14 45.12 11.83
CA GLY A 43 -23.96 45.72 11.19
C GLY A 43 -22.64 45.02 11.50
N GLU A 44 -22.64 43.95 12.29
CA GLU A 44 -21.47 43.13 12.58
C GLU A 44 -21.21 42.09 11.46
N GLU A 45 -19.94 41.74 11.25
CA GLU A 45 -19.54 40.74 10.27
C GLU A 45 -19.79 39.32 10.80
N GLU A 46 -20.72 38.59 10.19
CA GLU A 46 -21.04 37.19 10.52
C GLU A 46 -20.42 36.22 9.49
N ARG A 47 -19.81 35.14 9.99
CA ARG A 47 -19.32 34.04 9.14
C ARG A 47 -20.42 33.01 8.91
N VAL A 48 -21.04 33.07 7.73
CA VAL A 48 -22.09 32.13 7.33
C VAL A 48 -21.50 31.00 6.48
N LEU A 49 -21.76 29.76 6.89
CA LEU A 49 -21.43 28.57 6.12
C LEU A 49 -22.22 28.59 4.81
N THR A 50 -21.55 28.75 3.69
CA THR A 50 -22.20 28.88 2.38
C THR A 50 -22.28 27.55 1.65
N LYS A 51 -21.27 26.70 1.82
CA LYS A 51 -21.23 25.37 1.22
C LYS A 51 -20.55 24.38 2.16
N GLU A 52 -21.18 23.23 2.32
CA GLU A 52 -20.57 22.04 2.91
C GLU A 52 -20.51 20.97 1.81
N LYS A 53 -19.32 20.44 1.55
CA LYS A 53 -19.12 19.33 0.63
C LYS A 53 -18.47 18.20 1.41
N SER A 54 -19.20 17.09 1.52
CA SER A 54 -18.71 15.85 2.12
C SER A 54 -18.40 14.85 1.03
N VAL A 55 -17.16 14.37 1.00
CA VAL A 55 -16.70 13.36 0.03
C VAL A 55 -16.25 12.13 0.81
N THR A 56 -16.97 11.03 0.63
CA THR A 56 -16.59 9.73 1.18
C THR A 56 -15.53 9.10 0.29
N ARG A 57 -14.33 8.85 0.84
CA ARG A 57 -13.24 8.16 0.16
C ARG A 57 -13.03 6.79 0.79
N HIS A 58 -12.84 5.80 -0.06
CA HIS A 58 -12.48 4.45 0.34
C HIS A 58 -10.99 4.22 0.11
N VAL A 59 -10.30 3.71 1.12
CA VAL A 59 -8.92 3.22 1.04
C VAL A 59 -8.98 1.71 1.17
N SER A 60 -8.72 1.02 0.06
CA SER A 60 -8.62 -0.44 0.05
C SER A 60 -7.47 -0.90 0.95
N GLY A 61 -7.63 -2.08 1.55
CA GLY A 61 -6.59 -2.69 2.36
C GLY A 61 -5.29 -2.89 1.58
N ASP A 62 -4.16 -2.57 2.20
CA ASP A 62 -2.83 -2.70 1.62
C ASP A 62 -2.28 -4.13 1.84
N LEU A 63 -1.96 -4.82 0.74
CA LEU A 63 -1.49 -6.22 0.79
C LEU A 63 -0.15 -6.37 1.53
N SER A 64 0.75 -5.40 1.41
CA SER A 64 2.05 -5.42 2.11
C SER A 64 1.86 -5.24 3.61
N ALA A 65 0.94 -4.37 4.02
CA ALA A 65 0.57 -4.20 5.43
C ALA A 65 -0.09 -5.48 6.00
N GLN A 66 -0.94 -6.15 5.24
CA GLN A 66 -1.54 -7.44 5.62
C GLN A 66 -0.47 -8.53 5.80
N MET A 67 0.47 -8.67 4.86
CA MET A 67 1.58 -9.63 4.94
C MET A 67 2.49 -9.36 6.15
N TYR A 68 2.84 -8.09 6.39
CA TYR A 68 3.64 -7.69 7.55
C TYR A 68 2.92 -8.00 8.87
N TRP A 69 1.62 -7.68 8.96
CA TRP A 69 0.82 -7.96 10.14
C TRP A 69 0.72 -9.46 10.47
N LEU A 70 0.44 -10.29 9.47
CA LEU A 70 0.32 -11.74 9.62
C LEU A 70 1.66 -12.37 10.04
N SER A 71 2.76 -11.95 9.42
CA SER A 71 4.11 -12.46 9.75
C SER A 71 4.59 -12.08 11.15
N HIS A 72 4.21 -10.91 11.67
CA HIS A 72 4.68 -10.43 12.99
C HIS A 72 3.80 -10.87 14.17
N ARG A 73 2.50 -11.18 13.96
CA ARG A 73 1.61 -11.69 15.02
C ARG A 73 1.35 -13.19 15.00
N GLN A 74 1.45 -13.83 13.83
CA GLN A 74 1.31 -15.28 13.68
C GLN A 74 2.59 -15.90 13.09
N GLY A 75 3.76 -15.43 13.56
CA GLY A 75 5.06 -15.96 13.15
C GLY A 75 5.11 -17.49 13.22
N GLY A 76 4.58 -18.11 14.28
CA GLY A 76 4.55 -19.58 14.42
C GLY A 76 3.57 -20.34 13.52
N ALA A 77 2.58 -19.69 12.90
CA ALA A 77 1.64 -20.34 11.97
C ALA A 77 1.94 -20.05 10.50
N TRP A 78 2.75 -19.02 10.20
CA TRP A 78 3.07 -18.55 8.84
C TRP A 78 4.56 -18.54 8.50
N GLN A 79 5.47 -18.56 9.48
CA GLN A 79 6.78 -19.10 9.22
C GLN A 79 6.56 -20.59 9.02
N GLY A 80 6.39 -20.97 7.75
CA GLY A 80 6.44 -22.37 7.37
C GLY A 80 7.63 -22.99 8.07
N GLU A 81 7.41 -24.19 8.60
CA GLU A 81 8.45 -25.02 9.20
C GLU A 81 9.71 -24.86 8.34
N ASP A 82 10.77 -24.29 8.92
CA ASP A 82 12.05 -24.12 8.23
C ASP A 82 12.45 -25.53 7.81
N GLN A 83 12.24 -25.89 6.55
CA GLN A 83 12.75 -27.15 6.04
C GLN A 83 14.24 -26.92 5.80
N PRO A 84 15.13 -27.51 6.61
CA PRO A 84 16.55 -27.39 6.37
C PRO A 84 16.88 -28.15 5.08
N GLY A 85 16.92 -27.44 3.94
CA GLY A 85 17.26 -28.07 2.66
C GLY A 85 16.87 -27.32 1.38
N ALA A 86 16.05 -26.27 1.43
CA ALA A 86 15.62 -25.56 0.22
C ALA A 86 16.64 -24.51 -0.27
N SER A 87 17.91 -24.89 -0.40
CA SER A 87 18.88 -24.20 -1.27
C SER A 87 19.15 -25.11 -2.46
N GLY A 88 18.16 -25.22 -3.34
CA GLY A 88 18.28 -25.92 -4.61
C GLY A 88 18.37 -24.90 -5.74
N VAL A 89 19.53 -24.83 -6.40
CA VAL A 89 19.60 -24.17 -7.70
C VAL A 89 18.71 -24.98 -8.65
N VAL A 90 17.60 -24.38 -9.08
CA VAL A 90 16.76 -24.95 -10.13
C VAL A 90 17.45 -24.63 -11.46
N ILE A 91 18.20 -25.58 -12.00
CA ILE A 91 18.65 -25.52 -13.39
C ILE A 91 17.43 -25.84 -14.25
N LEU A 92 16.81 -24.80 -14.80
CA LEU A 92 15.82 -24.96 -15.86
C LEU A 92 16.52 -25.63 -17.05
N PRO A 93 15.96 -26.72 -17.63
CA PRO A 93 16.48 -27.21 -18.89
C PRO A 93 16.40 -26.07 -19.90
N ALA A 94 17.51 -25.80 -20.59
CA ALA A 94 17.51 -24.88 -21.72
C ALA A 94 16.43 -25.36 -22.68
N ALA A 95 15.35 -24.59 -22.81
CA ALA A 95 14.37 -24.82 -23.85
C ALA A 95 15.15 -24.88 -25.16
N GLU A 96 15.13 -26.04 -25.83
CA GLU A 96 15.66 -26.15 -27.18
C GLU A 96 15.04 -25.03 -27.98
N ALA A 97 15.86 -24.02 -28.30
CA ALA A 97 15.45 -22.96 -29.18
C ALA A 97 15.06 -23.64 -30.49
N GLU A 98 13.78 -23.58 -30.84
CA GLU A 98 13.28 -23.88 -32.18
C GLU A 98 14.30 -23.31 -33.18
N PRO A 99 14.82 -24.13 -34.12
CA PRO A 99 15.84 -23.65 -35.03
C PRO A 99 15.28 -22.43 -35.77
N LEU A 100 16.00 -21.32 -35.63
CA LEU A 100 15.66 -20.07 -36.32
C LEU A 100 15.48 -20.38 -37.81
N PRO A 101 14.44 -19.82 -38.46
CA PRO A 101 14.24 -20.01 -39.89
C PRO A 101 15.52 -19.60 -40.62
N GLN A 102 16.05 -20.49 -41.45
CA GLN A 102 17.24 -20.21 -42.23
C GLN A 102 16.90 -19.06 -43.20
N GLU A 103 17.55 -17.92 -43.00
CA GLU A 103 17.59 -16.84 -43.97
C GLU A 103 18.30 -17.37 -45.22
N GLU A 104 17.53 -17.74 -46.25
CA GLU A 104 18.04 -18.10 -47.57
C GLU A 104 18.73 -16.84 -48.14
N GLY A 105 20.05 -16.80 -48.00
CA GLY A 105 20.90 -15.78 -48.59
C GLY A 105 20.72 -15.79 -50.11
N ALA A 106 20.28 -14.65 -50.64
CA ALA A 106 20.36 -14.32 -52.04
C ALA A 106 21.84 -14.32 -52.46
N ASP A 107 22.28 -15.38 -53.13
CA ASP A 107 23.55 -15.39 -53.86
C ASP A 107 23.25 -15.44 -55.36
N GLY A 108 23.86 -14.49 -56.06
CA GLY A 108 23.53 -14.12 -57.43
C GLY A 108 23.86 -15.20 -58.45
N HIS A 109 23.01 -15.30 -59.47
CA HIS A 109 23.36 -16.01 -60.69
C HIS A 109 23.82 -15.00 -61.74
N ASP A 110 25.14 -14.92 -61.91
CA ASP A 110 25.81 -14.38 -63.09
C ASP A 110 26.34 -15.55 -63.92
N HIS A 111 25.67 -15.85 -65.05
CA HIS A 111 26.30 -16.23 -66.32
C HIS A 111 25.28 -16.24 -67.47
#